data_AF-A0A7H1Z1N1-F1
#
_entry.id   AF-A0A7H1Z1N1-F1
#
_cell.length_a   1.000
_cell.length_b   1.000
_cell.length_c   1.000
_cell.angle_alpha   90.00
_cell.angle_beta   90.00
_cell.angle_gamma   90.00
#
_symmetry.space_group_name_H-M   'P 1'
#
loop_
_entity.id
_entity.type
_entity.pdbx_description
1 polymer ?
#
loop_
_entity_poly.entity_id
_entity_poly.type
_entity_poly.pdbx_seq_one_letter_code
_entity_poly.pdbx_strand_id
1 'polypeptide(L)'
;MKLLSSIFQTKMFLVTLILLIIYSFIIAPTGFNRTISWGEFDKLIYFTKTYFQIILIFYLLCYGTLTLIKRKTNEYISMIHTVITLISMLLLKQQAENVFGLFSVLSFVCFLINIVFSLKIVNS
;
A
#
# COMPACT_ATOMS: atom_id res chain seq x y z
N MET A 1 -5.98 -14.71 18.05
CA MET A 1 -5.41 -15.24 16.78
C MET A 1 -6.43 -15.40 15.66
N LYS A 2 -7.63 -15.97 15.87
CA LYS A 2 -8.64 -16.13 14.79
C LYS A 2 -9.08 -14.83 14.09
N LEU A 3 -9.22 -13.74 14.85
CA LEU A 3 -9.62 -12.43 14.29
C LEU A 3 -8.55 -11.84 13.37
N LEU A 4 -7.29 -11.84 13.82
CA LEU A 4 -6.15 -11.31 13.06
C LEU A 4 -5.96 -12.09 11.76
N SER A 5 -6.02 -13.42 11.85
CA SER A 5 -5.98 -14.31 10.70
C SER A 5 -7.11 -14.02 9.71
N SER A 6 -8.35 -13.81 10.16
CA SER A 6 -9.45 -13.43 9.28
C SER A 6 -9.19 -12.08 8.58
N ILE A 7 -8.68 -11.08 9.30
CA ILE A 7 -8.40 -9.76 8.74
C ILE A 7 -7.36 -9.87 7.61
N PHE A 8 -6.24 -10.54 7.88
CA PHE A 8 -5.11 -10.63 6.95
C PHE A 8 -5.23 -11.73 5.88
N GLN A 9 -6.19 -12.66 5.99
CA GLN A 9 -6.45 -13.67 4.95
C GLN A 9 -7.66 -13.37 4.08
N THR A 10 -8.74 -12.83 4.67
CA THR A 10 -10.04 -12.68 3.97
C THR A 10 -10.48 -11.24 3.78
N LYS A 11 -9.95 -10.31 4.58
CA LYS A 11 -10.37 -8.91 4.59
C LYS A 11 -9.23 -7.93 4.28
N MET A 12 -8.24 -8.35 3.48
CA MET A 12 -7.13 -7.49 3.06
C MET A 12 -7.57 -6.26 2.26
N PHE A 13 -8.72 -6.34 1.58
CA PHE A 13 -9.39 -5.18 1.02
C PHE A 13 -9.69 -4.10 2.07
N LEU A 14 -10.21 -4.47 3.24
CA LEU A 14 -10.50 -3.51 4.32
C LEU A 14 -9.21 -2.91 4.90
N VAL A 15 -8.17 -3.74 5.04
CA VAL A 15 -6.86 -3.26 5.52
C VAL A 15 -6.29 -2.22 4.56
N THR A 16 -6.29 -2.51 3.26
CA THR A 16 -5.82 -1.58 2.23
C THR A 16 -6.69 -0.33 2.11
N LEU A 17 -7.99 -0.44 2.33
CA LEU A 17 -8.90 0.72 2.40
C LEU A 17 -8.54 1.65 3.56
N ILE A 18 -8.31 1.10 4.75
CA ILE A 18 -7.91 1.88 5.93
C ILE A 18 -6.57 2.59 5.66
N LEU A 19 -5.60 1.88 5.07
CA LEU A 19 -4.32 2.47 4.67
C LEU A 19 -4.49 3.61 3.67
N LEU A 20 -5.35 3.45 2.66
CA LEU A 20 -5.63 4.51 1.68
C LEU A 20 -6.27 5.74 2.33
N ILE A 21 -7.20 5.55 3.27
CA ILE A 21 -7.80 6.66 4.03
C ILE A 21 -6.74 7.38 4.85
N ILE A 22 -5.92 6.65 5.62
CA ILE A 22 -4.81 7.24 6.39
C ILE A 22 -3.88 8.03 5.48
N TYR A 23 -3.50 7.45 4.35
CA TYR A 23 -2.64 8.12 3.38
C TYR A 23 -3.26 9.43 2.88
N SER A 24 -4.51 9.38 2.42
CA SER A 24 -5.18 10.52 1.77
C SER A 24 -5.41 11.69 2.71
N PHE A 25 -5.71 11.43 3.99
CA PHE A 25 -6.04 12.48 4.95
C PHE A 25 -4.87 12.93 5.82
N ILE A 26 -3.89 12.06 6.09
CA ILE A 26 -2.80 12.35 7.03
C ILE A 26 -1.48 12.62 6.30
N ILE A 27 -1.19 11.89 5.23
CA ILE A 27 0.14 11.89 4.60
C ILE A 27 0.16 12.78 3.35
N ALA A 28 -0.79 12.59 2.43
CA ALA A 28 -0.85 13.31 1.17
C ALA A 28 -0.87 14.85 1.37
N PRO A 29 -1.63 15.44 2.31
CA PRO A 29 -1.71 16.90 2.45
C PRO A 29 -0.43 17.57 2.99
N THR A 30 0.51 16.80 3.55
CA THR A 30 1.74 17.35 4.16
C THR A 30 2.70 17.90 3.11
N GLY A 31 3.49 18.93 3.43
CA GLY A 31 4.58 19.41 2.58
C GLY A 31 4.16 20.20 1.33
N PHE A 32 2.88 20.53 1.15
CA PHE A 32 2.43 21.42 0.08
C PHE A 32 2.44 22.88 0.52
N ASN A 33 3.54 23.59 0.29
CA ASN A 33 3.55 25.04 0.39
C ASN A 33 3.06 25.63 -0.94
N ARG A 34 1.75 25.90 -1.05
CA ARG A 34 1.10 26.37 -2.30
C ARG A 34 1.53 27.78 -2.75
N THR A 35 2.30 28.49 -1.94
CA THR A 35 2.55 29.93 -2.06
C THR A 35 3.89 30.31 -2.70
N ILE A 36 4.82 29.37 -2.87
CA ILE A 36 6.16 29.65 -3.42
C ILE A 36 6.41 28.66 -4.56
N SER A 37 6.91 29.20 -5.68
CA SER A 37 7.17 28.55 -6.97
C SER A 37 7.39 27.04 -6.95
N TRP A 38 6.77 26.34 -7.92
CA TRP A 38 7.02 24.94 -8.26
C TRP A 38 8.49 24.69 -8.65
N GLY A 39 9.37 24.62 -7.66
CA GLY A 39 10.71 24.10 -7.83
C GLY A 39 10.64 22.66 -8.30
N GLU A 40 11.65 22.19 -9.04
CA GLU A 40 11.72 20.80 -9.51
C GLU A 40 11.63 19.79 -8.35
N PHE A 41 12.11 20.17 -7.16
CA PHE A 41 12.02 19.35 -5.96
C PHE A 41 10.58 19.20 -5.42
N ASP A 42 9.80 20.28 -5.41
CA ASP A 42 8.39 20.24 -4.98
C ASP A 42 7.52 19.44 -5.97
N LYS A 43 7.83 19.53 -7.27
CA LYS A 43 7.22 18.70 -8.31
C LYS A 43 7.52 17.22 -8.07
N LEU A 44 8.78 16.86 -7.80
CA LEU A 44 9.18 15.48 -7.54
C LEU A 44 8.44 14.88 -6.36
N ILE A 45 8.33 15.63 -5.24
CA ILE A 45 7.56 15.21 -4.07
C ILE A 45 6.08 15.01 -4.44
N TYR A 46 5.48 15.96 -5.16
CA TYR A 46 4.09 15.86 -5.61
C TYR A 46 3.85 14.59 -6.44
N PHE A 47 4.70 14.34 -7.44
CA PHE A 47 4.56 13.17 -8.29
C PHE A 47 4.76 11.88 -7.51
N THR A 48 5.77 11.81 -6.64
CA THR A 48 6.03 10.64 -5.79
C THR A 48 4.82 10.30 -4.91
N LYS A 49 4.21 11.30 -4.29
CA LYS A 49 2.95 11.15 -3.53
C LYS A 49 1.81 10.66 -4.41
N THR A 50 1.63 11.27 -5.58
CA THR A 50 0.57 10.88 -6.52
C THR A 50 0.74 9.44 -6.99
N TYR A 51 1.97 9.03 -7.36
CA TYR A 51 2.28 7.67 -7.76
C TYR A 51 2.01 6.66 -6.65
N PHE A 52 2.42 6.96 -5.41
CA PHE A 52 2.14 6.08 -4.28
C PHE A 52 0.63 5.93 -4.01
N GLN A 53 -0.15 6.99 -4.20
CA GLN A 53 -1.61 6.93 -4.11
C GLN A 53 -2.21 5.98 -5.15
N ILE A 54 -1.75 6.08 -6.40
CA ILE A 54 -2.19 5.19 -7.49
C ILE A 54 -1.86 3.74 -7.16
N ILE A 55 -0.68 3.46 -6.61
CA ILE A 55 -0.27 2.12 -6.17
C ILE A 55 -1.21 1.58 -5.07
N LEU A 56 -1.56 2.40 -4.07
CA LEU A 56 -2.51 1.99 -3.03
C LEU A 56 -3.90 1.68 -3.57
N ILE A 57 -4.39 2.50 -4.52
CA ILE A 57 -5.66 2.24 -5.21
C ILE A 57 -5.58 0.94 -5.99
N PHE A 58 -4.47 0.68 -6.68
CA PHE A 58 -4.25 -0.57 -7.39
C PHE A 58 -4.30 -1.79 -6.43
N TYR A 59 -3.62 -1.72 -5.29
CA TYR A 59 -3.70 -2.78 -4.27
C TYR A 59 -5.13 -2.99 -3.77
N LEU A 60 -5.85 -1.90 -3.48
CA LEU A 60 -7.24 -1.94 -3.04
C LEU A 60 -8.11 -2.66 -4.07
N LEU A 61 -7.98 -2.31 -5.35
CA LEU A 61 -8.75 -2.94 -6.43
C LEU A 61 -8.44 -4.43 -6.53
N CYS A 62 -7.17 -4.83 -6.54
CA CYS A 62 -6.78 -6.23 -6.65
C CYS A 62 -7.25 -7.07 -5.44
N TYR A 63 -7.05 -6.59 -4.21
CA TYR A 63 -7.56 -7.29 -3.03
C TYR A 63 -9.10 -7.28 -2.99
N GLY A 64 -9.74 -6.22 -3.47
CA GLY A 64 -11.20 -6.15 -3.65
C GLY A 64 -11.69 -7.23 -4.60
N THR A 65 -11.04 -7.39 -5.77
CA THR A 65 -11.33 -8.47 -6.70
C THR A 65 -11.16 -9.83 -6.04
N LEU A 66 -10.04 -10.08 -5.33
CA LEU A 66 -9.83 -11.33 -4.60
C LEU A 66 -10.94 -11.61 -3.58
N THR A 67 -11.41 -10.60 -2.85
CA THR A 67 -12.54 -10.73 -1.92
C THR A 67 -13.83 -11.09 -2.65
N LEU A 68 -14.13 -10.47 -3.80
CA LEU A 68 -15.32 -10.77 -4.60
C LEU A 68 -15.32 -12.22 -5.11
N ILE A 69 -14.16 -12.72 -5.56
CA ILE A 69 -14.00 -14.12 -5.98
C ILE A 69 -13.75 -15.09 -4.80
N LYS A 70 -13.92 -14.61 -3.55
CA LYS A 70 -13.79 -15.38 -2.30
C LYS A 70 -12.45 -16.08 -2.14
N ARG A 71 -11.38 -15.50 -2.66
CA ARG A 71 -10.01 -16.02 -2.52
C ARG A 71 -9.36 -15.54 -1.23
N LYS A 72 -8.51 -16.40 -0.67
CA LYS A 72 -7.76 -16.13 0.56
C LYS A 72 -6.32 -15.75 0.21
N THR A 73 -5.77 -14.77 0.93
CA THR A 73 -4.36 -14.40 0.85
C THR A 73 -3.55 -15.16 1.91
N ASN A 74 -2.22 -15.13 1.79
CA ASN A 74 -1.37 -15.65 2.85
C ASN A 74 -1.30 -14.65 4.00
N GLU A 75 -1.60 -15.11 5.22
CA GLU A 75 -1.64 -14.25 6.41
C GLU A 75 -0.30 -13.54 6.68
N TYR A 76 0.80 -14.29 6.69
CA TYR A 76 2.12 -13.76 7.05
C TYR A 76 2.61 -12.76 6.01
N ILE A 77 2.45 -13.07 4.72
CA ILE A 77 2.84 -12.16 3.63
C ILE A 77 1.97 -10.90 3.66
N SER A 78 0.68 -11.05 3.97
CA SER A 78 -0.25 -9.92 4.12
C SER A 78 0.12 -8.99 5.27
N MET A 79 0.53 -9.54 6.42
CA MET A 79 1.04 -8.73 7.54
C MET A 79 2.32 -8.00 7.16
N ILE A 80 3.29 -8.70 6.56
CA ILE A 80 4.56 -8.11 6.11
C ILE A 80 4.30 -6.99 5.10
N HIS A 81 3.46 -7.24 4.09
CA HIS A 81 3.06 -6.23 3.10
C HIS A 81 2.44 -4.98 3.76
N THR A 82 1.56 -5.18 4.75
CA THR A 82 0.93 -4.08 5.49
C THR A 82 1.96 -3.25 6.26
N VAL A 83 2.87 -3.91 6.97
CA VAL A 83 3.94 -3.24 7.74
C VAL A 83 4.87 -2.45 6.82
N ILE A 84 5.32 -3.05 5.71
CA ILE A 84 6.20 -2.37 4.74
C ILE A 84 5.49 -1.17 4.11
N THR A 85 4.20 -1.30 3.80
CA THR A 85 3.40 -0.20 3.24
C THR A 85 3.25 0.94 4.25
N LEU A 86 3.05 0.62 5.53
CA LEU A 86 2.99 1.63 6.60
C LEU A 86 4.33 2.34 6.80
N ILE A 87 5.46 1.60 6.76
CA ILE A 87 6.80 2.20 6.77
C ILE A 87 6.99 3.12 5.57
N SER A 88 6.56 2.69 4.37
CA SER A 88 6.62 3.52 3.15
C SER A 88 5.87 4.84 3.32
N MET A 89 4.67 4.81 3.92
CA MET A 89 3.90 6.03 4.23
C MET A 89 4.64 6.96 5.19
N LEU A 90 5.27 6.42 6.23
CA LEU A 90 6.04 7.21 7.21
C LEU A 90 7.28 7.85 6.59
N LEU A 91 8.01 7.12 5.74
CA LEU A 91 9.18 7.65 5.02
C LEU A 91 8.79 8.77 4.06
N LEU A 92 7.66 8.62 3.39
CA LEU A 92 7.13 9.63 2.47
C LEU A 92 6.61 10.87 3.21
N LYS A 93 6.14 10.74 4.46
CA LYS A 93 5.88 11.87 5.36
C LYS A 93 7.16 12.61 5.76
N GLN A 94 8.26 11.87 5.97
CA GLN A 94 9.58 12.42 6.34
C GLN A 94 10.39 12.93 5.15
N GLN A 95 9.85 12.87 3.92
CA GLN A 95 10.56 13.25 2.68
C GLN A 95 11.86 12.44 2.43
N ALA A 96 11.93 11.20 2.92
CA ALA A 96 13.08 10.31 2.76
C ALA A 96 12.99 9.49 1.45
N GLU A 97 13.05 10.16 0.30
CA GLU A 97 12.71 9.60 -1.02
C GLU A 97 13.55 8.36 -1.42
N ASN A 98 14.85 8.38 -1.18
CA ASN A 98 15.75 7.26 -1.52
C ASN A 98 15.36 5.96 -0.79
N VAL A 99 15.03 6.07 0.51
CA VAL A 99 14.65 4.91 1.32
C VAL A 99 13.21 4.52 1.01
N PHE A 100 12.33 5.49 0.78
CA PHE A 100 10.94 5.25 0.38
C PHE A 100 10.84 4.37 -0.88
N GLY A 101 11.65 4.64 -1.91
CA GLY A 101 11.62 3.85 -3.15
C GLY A 101 11.87 2.36 -2.90
N LEU A 102 12.86 2.05 -2.05
CA LEU A 102 13.22 0.67 -1.71
C LEU A 102 12.06 -0.04 -0.97
N PHE A 103 11.44 0.62 0.01
CA PHE A 103 10.30 0.05 0.73
C PHE A 103 9.04 -0.08 -0.14
N SER A 104 8.81 0.84 -1.09
CA SER A 104 7.71 0.72 -2.05
C SER A 104 7.89 -0.49 -2.97
N VAL A 105 9.11 -0.73 -3.47
CA VAL A 105 9.41 -1.93 -4.28
C VAL A 105 9.21 -3.20 -3.45
N LEU A 106 9.69 -3.23 -2.22
CA LEU A 106 9.46 -4.37 -1.32
C LEU A 106 7.97 -4.61 -1.06
N SER A 107 7.19 -3.55 -0.84
CA SER A 107 5.73 -3.64 -0.66
C SER A 107 5.08 -4.27 -1.90
N PHE A 108 5.50 -3.84 -3.09
CA PHE A 108 5.00 -4.37 -4.36
C PHE A 108 5.36 -5.84 -4.56
N VAL A 109 6.58 -6.26 -4.24
CA VAL A 109 7.00 -7.67 -4.28
C VAL A 109 6.15 -8.52 -3.33
N CYS A 110 5.96 -8.08 -2.08
CA CYS A 110 5.10 -8.80 -1.13
C CYS A 110 3.65 -8.90 -1.64
N PHE A 111 3.12 -7.83 -2.25
CA PHE A 111 1.81 -7.84 -2.89
C PHE A 111 1.73 -8.90 -4.00
N LEU A 112 2.69 -8.92 -4.93
CA LEU A 112 2.72 -9.89 -6.03
C LEU A 112 2.78 -11.34 -5.52
N ILE A 113 3.62 -11.63 -4.53
CA ILE A 113 3.71 -12.96 -3.92
C ILE A 113 2.34 -13.35 -3.34
N ASN A 114 1.64 -12.42 -2.69
CA ASN A 114 0.32 -12.64 -2.13
C ASN A 114 -0.73 -12.97 -3.19
N ILE A 115 -0.72 -12.23 -4.31
CA ILE A 115 -1.62 -12.49 -5.45
C ILE A 115 -1.35 -13.89 -6.03
N VAL A 116 -0.09 -14.22 -6.30
CA VAL A 116 0.29 -15.53 -6.86
C VAL A 116 -0.12 -16.67 -5.92
N PHE A 117 0.10 -16.51 -4.61
CA PHE A 117 -0.31 -17.49 -3.62
C PHE A 117 -1.84 -17.67 -3.60
N SER A 118 -2.58 -16.57 -3.64
CA SER A 118 -4.04 -16.57 -3.63
C SER A 118 -4.64 -17.28 -4.86
N LEU A 119 -4.00 -17.13 -6.02
CA LEU A 119 -4.40 -17.78 -7.27
C LEU A 119 -3.97 -19.26 -7.33
N LYS A 120 -2.83 -19.65 -6.74
CA LYS A 120 -2.39 -21.06 -6.75
C LYS A 120 -3.30 -22.00 -5.95
N ILE A 121 -3.97 -21.51 -4.90
CA ILE A 121 -4.92 -22.30 -4.08
C ILE A 121 -6.13 -22.79 -4.91
N VAL A 122 -6.33 -22.31 -6.14
CA VAL A 122 -7.33 -22.86 -7.07
C VAL A 122 -7.00 -24.31 -7.49
N ASN A 123 -5.71 -24.67 -7.56
CA ASN A 123 -5.25 -25.89 -8.23
C ASN A 123 -4.86 -27.03 -7.25
N SER A 124 -5.22 -26.91 -5.97
CA SER A 124 -5.06 -27.97 -4.95
C SER A 124 -6.39 -28.29 -4.31
#